data_AF-A0A1Q9YII1-F1
#
_entry.id   AF-A0A1Q9YII1-F1
#
_cell.length_a   1.000
_cell.length_b   1.000
_cell.length_c   1.000
_cell.angle_alpha   90.00
_cell.angle_beta   90.00
_cell.angle_gamma   90.00
#
_symmetry.space_group_name_H-M   'P 1'
#
loop_
_entity.id
_entity.type
_entity.pdbx_description
1 polymer ?
#
loop_
_entity_poly.entity_id
_entity_poly.type
_entity_poly.pdbx_seq_one_letter_code
_entity_poly.pdbx_strand_id
1 'polypeptide(L)'
;MNGAITIDHIYMASRPVDLRKGIDGLASIVQSLFGMDPYSHSLFIFTNSSRSRLKILYYDGTGYWLLLKRMDEGRFKWRIESSDTVSISQQQFARLIHGLAVSGGSYRFS
;
A
#
# COMPACT_ATOMS: atom_id res chain seq x y z
N MET A 1 1.35 -26.69 11.77
CA MET A 1 1.41 -25.54 10.84
C MET A 1 0.65 -24.41 11.50
N ASN A 2 1.33 -23.42 12.07
CA ASN A 2 0.65 -22.27 12.65
C ASN A 2 0.10 -21.43 11.50
N GLY A 3 -1.22 -21.41 11.31
CA GLY A 3 -1.92 -20.68 10.25
C GLY A 3 -1.91 -19.16 10.42
N ALA A 4 -0.78 -18.60 10.86
CA ALA A 4 -0.59 -17.16 10.97
C ALA A 4 -0.11 -16.62 9.62
N ILE A 5 -0.90 -15.71 9.05
CA ILE A 5 -0.48 -14.88 7.93
C ILE A 5 0.72 -14.05 8.38
N THR A 6 1.89 -14.27 7.77
CA THR A 6 3.10 -13.49 8.04
C THR A 6 3.23 -12.35 7.04
N ILE A 7 3.53 -11.17 7.55
CA ILE A 7 3.81 -9.98 6.76
C ILE A 7 5.22 -9.53 7.15
N ASP A 8 6.16 -9.74 6.25
CA ASP A 8 7.57 -9.41 6.46
C ASP A 8 7.80 -7.91 6.25
N HIS A 9 7.20 -7.36 5.19
CA HIS A 9 7.37 -5.97 4.79
C HIS A 9 6.07 -5.33 4.29
N ILE A 10 6.04 -3.99 4.34
CA ILE A 10 4.92 -3.19 3.84
C ILE A 10 5.48 -2.10 2.93
N TYR A 11 5.09 -2.14 1.66
CA TYR A 11 5.51 -1.20 0.64
C TYR A 11 4.33 -0.42 0.11
N MET A 12 4.54 0.86 -0.17
CA MET A 12 3.54 1.74 -0.73
C MET A 12 4.06 2.41 -1.99
N ALA A 13 3.24 2.44 -3.04
CA ALA A 13 3.51 3.27 -4.22
C ALA A 13 3.59 4.74 -3.81
N SER A 14 4.70 5.41 -4.13
CA SER A 14 4.87 6.84 -3.85
C SER A 14 3.89 7.69 -4.67
N ARG A 15 3.60 7.24 -5.90
CA ARG A 15 2.72 7.91 -6.85
C ARG A 15 1.39 7.16 -7.00
N PRO A 16 0.29 7.87 -7.31
CA PRO A 16 -0.97 7.22 -7.63
C PRO A 16 -0.85 6.27 -8.83
N VAL A 17 -1.59 5.17 -8.79
CA VAL A 17 -1.68 4.20 -9.89
C VAL A 17 -3.12 4.07 -10.38
N ASP A 18 -3.29 3.54 -11.58
CA ASP A 18 -4.61 3.20 -12.11
C ASP A 18 -5.21 2.01 -11.34
N LEU A 19 -6.04 2.30 -10.34
CA LEU A 19 -6.71 1.28 -9.53
C LEU A 19 -7.80 0.48 -10.28
N ARG A 20 -8.03 0.70 -11.58
CA ARG A 20 -8.85 -0.22 -12.40
C ARG A 20 -8.16 -1.57 -12.62
N LYS A 21 -6.84 -1.64 -12.45
CA LYS A 21 -6.08 -2.89 -12.55
C LYS A 21 -6.51 -3.89 -11.47
N GLY A 22 -6.67 -5.15 -11.88
CA GLY A 22 -6.89 -6.30 -11.00
C GLY A 22 -5.58 -6.80 -10.40
N ILE A 23 -5.60 -8.03 -9.88
CA ILE A 23 -4.43 -8.68 -9.25
C ILE A 23 -3.21 -8.67 -10.17
N ASP A 24 -3.32 -9.24 -11.38
CA ASP A 24 -2.18 -9.38 -12.29
C ASP A 24 -1.59 -8.04 -12.72
N GLY A 25 -2.46 -7.05 -12.95
CA GLY A 25 -2.03 -5.70 -13.32
C GLY A 25 -1.31 -4.97 -12.18
N LEU A 26 -1.66 -5.25 -10.93
CA LEU A 26 -0.96 -4.70 -9.76
C LEU A 26 0.33 -5.48 -9.46
N ALA A 27 0.32 -6.81 -9.58
CA ALA A 27 1.51 -7.64 -9.47
C ALA A 27 2.56 -7.27 -10.53
N SER A 28 2.13 -6.94 -11.75
CA SER A 28 3.00 -6.41 -12.80
C SER A 28 3.64 -5.08 -12.39
N ILE A 29 2.91 -4.18 -11.72
CA ILE A 29 3.47 -2.93 -11.19
C ILE A 29 4.52 -3.22 -10.10
N VAL A 30 4.28 -4.18 -9.21
CA VAL A 30 5.29 -4.57 -8.20
C VAL A 30 6.59 -4.99 -8.88
N GLN A 31 6.51 -5.80 -9.94
CA GLN A 31 7.70 -6.23 -10.68
C GLN A 31 8.36 -5.07 -11.44
N SER A 32 7.59 -4.31 -12.22
CA SER A 32 8.17 -3.34 -13.17
C SER A 32 8.54 -2.01 -12.52
N LEU A 33 7.75 -1.55 -11.55
CA LEU A 33 7.90 -0.24 -10.92
C LEU A 33 8.68 -0.34 -9.61
N PHE A 34 8.43 -1.37 -8.81
CA PHE A 34 9.13 -1.53 -7.53
C PHE A 34 10.39 -2.37 -7.67
N GLY A 35 10.52 -3.18 -8.73
CA GLY A 35 11.63 -4.12 -8.88
C GLY A 35 11.59 -5.23 -7.83
N MET A 36 10.41 -5.60 -7.32
CA MET A 36 10.24 -6.56 -6.24
C MET A 36 9.47 -7.81 -6.70
N ASP A 37 9.60 -8.88 -5.92
CA ASP A 37 8.81 -10.10 -6.10
C ASP A 37 7.39 -9.94 -5.53
N PRO A 38 6.33 -9.98 -6.37
CA PRO A 38 4.95 -9.91 -5.91
C PRO A 38 4.49 -11.14 -5.14
N TYR A 39 5.23 -12.26 -5.17
CA TYR A 39 4.95 -13.46 -4.39
C TYR A 39 5.59 -13.44 -2.99
N SER A 40 6.38 -12.40 -2.68
CA SER A 40 6.90 -12.22 -1.32
C SER A 40 5.78 -12.05 -0.30
N HIS A 41 6.04 -12.39 0.97
CA HIS A 41 5.14 -12.17 2.09
C HIS A 41 5.07 -10.70 2.50
N SER A 42 4.84 -9.81 1.53
CA SER A 42 4.80 -8.36 1.70
C SER A 42 3.43 -7.80 1.33
N LEU A 43 3.03 -6.73 2.01
CA LEU A 43 1.89 -5.93 1.57
C LEU A 43 2.34 -4.89 0.54
N PHE A 44 1.68 -4.84 -0.61
CA PHE A 44 1.88 -3.81 -1.62
C PHE A 44 0.67 -2.90 -1.71
N ILE A 45 0.85 -1.63 -1.33
CA ILE A 45 -0.22 -0.65 -1.17
C ILE A 45 -0.21 0.33 -2.34
N PHE A 46 -1.37 0.47 -2.95
CA PHE A 46 -1.63 1.32 -4.10
C PHE A 46 -2.76 2.29 -3.81
N THR A 47 -2.74 3.45 -4.44
CA THR A 47 -3.78 4.47 -4.28
C THR A 47 -4.15 5.13 -5.60
N ASN A 48 -5.34 5.73 -5.66
CA ASN A 48 -5.78 6.47 -6.83
C ASN A 48 -5.35 7.95 -6.75
N SER A 49 -5.48 8.68 -7.86
CA SER A 49 -5.09 10.09 -7.95
C SER A 49 -5.79 10.99 -6.93
N SER A 50 -7.06 10.72 -6.61
CA SER A 50 -7.79 11.47 -5.58
C SER A 50 -7.44 11.07 -4.14
N ARG A 51 -6.61 10.02 -3.95
CA ARG A 51 -6.20 9.47 -2.65
C ARG A 51 -7.38 9.09 -1.75
N SER A 52 -8.49 8.69 -2.34
CA SER A 52 -9.71 8.28 -1.62
C SER A 52 -9.81 6.76 -1.48
N ARG A 53 -8.96 6.01 -2.21
CA ARG A 53 -8.97 4.55 -2.24
C ARG A 53 -7.57 3.99 -2.03
N LEU A 54 -7.51 2.85 -1.34
CA LEU A 54 -6.35 1.98 -1.26
C LEU A 54 -6.70 0.61 -1.83
N LYS A 55 -5.80 0.06 -2.65
CA LYS A 55 -5.75 -1.37 -2.92
C LYS A 55 -4.51 -1.95 -2.24
N ILE A 56 -4.65 -3.08 -1.57
CA ILE A 56 -3.55 -3.79 -0.91
C ILE A 56 -3.48 -5.19 -1.52
N LEU A 57 -2.36 -5.47 -2.17
CA LEU A 57 -2.05 -6.78 -2.74
C LEU A 57 -1.17 -7.56 -1.75
N TYR A 58 -1.48 -8.84 -1.55
CA TYR A 58 -0.72 -9.76 -0.70
C TYR A 58 -0.77 -11.17 -1.29
N TYR A 59 0.33 -11.92 -1.22
CA TYR A 59 0.37 -13.32 -1.58
C TYR A 59 0.60 -14.17 -0.32
N ASP A 60 -0.29 -15.12 -0.05
CA ASP A 60 -0.26 -15.92 1.19
C ASP A 60 0.54 -17.22 1.07
N GLY A 61 1.20 -17.45 -0.07
CA GLY A 61 1.87 -18.71 -0.40
C GLY A 61 1.05 -19.61 -1.34
N THR A 62 -0.27 -19.45 -1.34
CA THR A 62 -1.21 -20.25 -2.16
C THR A 62 -2.00 -19.42 -3.17
N GLY A 63 -2.20 -18.13 -2.89
CA GLY A 63 -2.96 -17.24 -3.75
C GLY A 63 -2.84 -15.77 -3.39
N TYR A 64 -3.35 -14.93 -4.29
CA TYR A 64 -3.40 -13.49 -4.11
C TYR A 64 -4.66 -13.04 -3.37
N TRP A 65 -4.44 -12.15 -2.42
CA TRP A 65 -5.46 -11.33 -1.77
C TRP A 65 -5.41 -9.92 -2.34
N LEU A 66 -6.59 -9.34 -2.57
CA LEU A 66 -6.73 -7.94 -2.94
C LEU A 66 -7.76 -7.26 -2.03
N LEU A 67 -7.29 -6.43 -1.10
CA LEU A 67 -8.15 -5.68 -0.21
C LEU A 67 -8.38 -4.28 -0.78
N LEU A 68 -9.62 -3.81 -0.75
CA LEU A 68 -10.00 -2.46 -1.14
C LEU A 68 -10.52 -1.70 0.08
N LYS A 69 -9.90 -0.55 0.37
CA LYS A 69 -10.45 0.41 1.33
C LYS A 69 -10.81 1.71 0.63
N ARG A 70 -12.00 2.22 0.89
CA ARG A 70 -12.47 3.54 0.43
C ARG A 70 -12.75 4.41 1.64
N MET A 71 -12.33 5.67 1.58
CA MET A 71 -12.77 6.68 2.53
C MET A 71 -14.14 7.20 2.10
N ASP A 72 -15.08 7.27 3.03
CA ASP A 72 -16.37 7.92 2.78
C ASP A 72 -16.20 9.44 2.73
N GLU A 73 -15.30 9.98 3.57
CA GLU A 73 -14.91 11.39 3.59
C GLU A 73 -13.40 11.56 3.72
N GLY A 74 -12.86 12.62 3.10
CA GLY A 74 -11.45 12.95 3.17
C GLY A 74 -10.54 12.14 2.23
N ARG A 75 -9.24 12.11 2.56
CA ARG A 75 -8.18 11.54 1.72
C ARG A 75 -7.10 10.90 2.59
N PHE A 76 -6.52 9.81 2.09
CA PHE A 76 -5.32 9.20 2.66
C PHE A 76 -4.12 10.16 2.55
N LYS A 77 -3.29 10.22 3.61
CA LYS A 77 -2.25 11.24 3.77
C LYS A 77 -0.86 10.61 3.89
N TRP A 78 -0.02 10.86 2.88
CA TRP A 78 1.42 10.55 2.88
C TRP A 78 2.15 11.52 1.94
N ARG A 79 3.49 11.53 2.04
CA ARG A 79 4.36 12.32 1.18
C ARG A 79 4.68 11.55 -0.10
N ILE A 80 4.68 12.26 -1.23
CA ILE A 80 5.24 11.72 -2.48
C ILE A 80 6.75 11.83 -2.34
N GLU A 81 7.44 10.71 -2.45
CA GLU A 81 8.90 10.65 -2.47
C GLU A 81 9.41 10.60 -3.93
N SER A 82 10.71 10.85 -4.13
CA SER A 82 11.34 10.77 -5.47
C SER A 82 11.38 9.34 -6.01
N SER A 83 11.59 8.37 -5.11
CA SER A 83 11.48 6.93 -5.36
C SER A 83 10.06 6.54 -5.73
N ASP A 84 9.89 5.50 -6.55
CA ASP A 84 8.57 4.99 -6.93
C ASP A 84 7.86 4.20 -5.82
N THR A 85 8.63 3.74 -4.82
CA THR A 85 8.13 2.96 -3.68
C THR A 85 8.74 3.43 -2.36
N VAL A 86 7.98 3.28 -1.28
CA VAL A 86 8.37 3.59 0.10
C VAL A 86 8.06 2.40 0.99
N SER A 87 9.03 1.95 1.78
CA SER A 87 8.79 1.01 2.88
C SER A 87 8.22 1.75 4.07
N ILE A 88 7.16 1.21 4.68
CA ILE A 88 6.52 1.80 5.85
C ILE A 88 6.44 0.79 6.99
N SER A 89 6.52 1.28 8.23
CA SER A 89 6.37 0.42 9.41
C SER A 89 4.91 0.02 9.64
N GLN A 90 4.69 -1.02 10.45
CA GLN A 90 3.34 -1.43 10.87
C GLN A 90 2.55 -0.29 11.53
N GLN A 91 3.22 0.55 12.32
CA GLN A 91 2.59 1.72 12.95
C GLN A 91 2.14 2.75 11.90
N GLN A 92 2.97 2.99 10.88
CA GLN A 92 2.65 3.89 9.79
C GLN A 92 1.52 3.35 8.92
N PHE A 93 1.51 2.04 8.68
CA PHE A 93 0.41 1.35 8.02
C PHE A 93 -0.90 1.46 8.80
N ALA A 94 -0.89 1.21 10.10
CA ALA A 94 -2.07 1.38 10.97
C ALA A 94 -2.62 2.81 10.88
N ARG A 95 -1.76 3.82 10.94
CA ARG A 95 -2.16 5.23 10.74
C ARG A 95 -2.78 5.46 9.37
N LEU A 96 -2.13 4.97 8.31
CA LEU A 96 -2.61 5.11 6.94
C LEU A 96 -4.02 4.53 6.77
N ILE A 97 -4.27 3.30 7.23
CA ILE A 97 -5.58 2.68 7.09
C ILE A 97 -6.65 3.40 7.90
N HIS A 98 -6.30 4.15 8.95
CA HIS A 98 -7.22 5.02 9.68
C HIS A 98 -7.32 6.45 9.10
N GLY A 99 -6.71 6.72 7.94
CA GLY A 99 -6.75 8.04 7.29
C GLY A 99 -5.82 9.08 7.94
N LEU A 100 -4.99 8.67 8.90
CA LEU A 100 -3.99 9.52 9.54
C LEU A 100 -2.73 9.62 8.68
N ALA A 101 -1.91 10.64 8.92
CA ALA A 101 -0.65 10.82 8.19
C ALA A 101 0.36 9.71 8.53
N VAL A 102 1.03 9.18 7.50
CA VAL A 102 2.08 8.13 7.60
C VAL A 102 3.31 8.61 8.39
N SER A 103 3.62 9.90 8.41
CA SER A 103 4.70 10.47 9.23
C SER A 103 4.29 10.62 10.70
N GLY A 104 5.18 10.22 11.61
CA GLY A 104 4.95 10.26 13.07
C GLY A 104 5.11 11.64 13.71
N GLY A 105 5.46 12.68 12.97
CA GLY A 105 5.64 14.04 13.48
C GLY A 105 4.42 14.92 13.24
N SER A 106 4.02 15.69 14.24
CA SER A 106 2.97 16.73 14.18
C SER A 106 3.14 17.63 12.96
N TYR A 107 2.30 17.48 11.95
CA TYR A 107 2.15 18.49 10.91
C TYR A 107 1.18 19.54 11.43
N ARG A 108 1.73 20.68 11.85
CA ARG A 108 0.98 21.94 11.86
C ARG A 108 0.76 22.34 10.40
N PHE A 109 -0.50 22.51 10.02
CA PHE A 109 -0.84 23.27 8.83
C PHE A 109 -0.65 24.75 9.14
N SER A 110 -0.01 25.49 8.23
CA SER A 110 -0.37 26.87 7.94
C SER A 110 -1.67 26.89 7.15
#